data_AF-A0A6G2DCD6-F1
#
_entry.id   AF-A0A6G2DCD6-F1
#
_cell.length_a   1.000
_cell.length_b   1.000
_cell.length_c   1.000
_cell.angle_alpha   90.00
_cell.angle_beta   90.00
_cell.angle_gamma   90.00
#
_symmetry.space_group_name_H-M   'P 1'
#
loop_
_entity.id
_entity.type
_entity.pdbx_description
1 polymer ?
#
loop_
_entity_poly.entity_id
_entity_poly.type
_entity_poly.pdbx_seq_one_letter_code
_entity_poly.pdbx_strand_id
1 'polypeptide(L)' 'MAKKSMVAREAKRQKIVDRYAEKRAALKAAGDYEGLSKLPRNASPTRLHNRCRVTGRPHSVYRKFGLSRIAFREL' A
#
# COMPACT_ATOMS: atom_id res chain seq x y z
N MET A 1 3.54 0.05 -19.28
CA MET A 1 2.74 0.71 -18.21
C MET A 1 1.94 -0.31 -17.43
N ALA A 2 1.58 -0.05 -16.17
CA ALA A 2 0.74 -0.95 -15.39
C ALA A 2 -0.73 -0.89 -15.84
N LYS A 3 -1.48 -1.99 -15.67
CA LYS A 3 -2.93 -2.01 -15.91
C LYS A 3 -3.63 -1.01 -14.99
N LYS A 4 -4.57 -0.22 -15.51
CA LYS A 4 -5.36 0.78 -14.73
C LYS A 4 -6.01 0.13 -13.50
N SER A 5 -6.52 -1.09 -13.65
CA SER A 5 -7.10 -1.87 -12.56
C SER A 5 -6.13 -2.17 -11.41
N MET A 6 -4.83 -2.32 -11.68
CA MET A 6 -3.82 -2.58 -10.66
C MET A 6 -3.46 -1.32 -9.88
N VAL A 7 -3.44 -0.15 -10.54
CA VAL A 7 -3.24 1.14 -9.87
C VAL A 7 -4.44 1.46 -8.97
N ALA A 8 -5.66 1.28 -9.48
CA ALA A 8 -6.89 1.48 -8.70
C ALA A 8 -6.99 0.52 -7.51
N ARG A 9 -6.53 -0.73 -7.65
CA ARG A 9 -6.47 -1.72 -6.57
C ARG A 9 -5.56 -1.24 -5.43
N GLU A 10 -4.41 -0.67 -5.76
CA GLU A 10 -3.48 -0.15 -4.75
C GLU A 10 -4.06 1.09 -4.04
N ALA A 11 -4.65 2.02 -4.79
CA ALA A 11 -5.35 3.17 -4.22
C ALA A 11 -6.49 2.75 -3.28
N LYS A 12 -7.25 1.70 -3.64
CA LYS A 12 -8.30 1.14 -2.76
C LYS A 12 -7.70 0.55 -1.48
N ARG A 13 -6.55 -0.13 -1.55
CA ARG A 13 -5.86 -0.67 -0.37
C ARG A 13 -5.39 0.43 0.56
N GLN A 14 -4.78 1.48 0.02
CA GLN A 14 -4.33 2.63 0.82
C GLN A 14 -5.48 3.21 1.65
N LYS A 15 -6.62 3.51 0.99
CA LYS A 15 -7.83 4.00 1.68
C LYS A 15 -8.32 3.08 2.80
N ILE A 16 -8.25 1.76 2.60
CA ILE A 16 -8.67 0.78 3.62
C ILE A 16 -7.68 0.76 4.78
N VAL A 17 -6.37 0.77 4.50
CA VAL A 17 -5.33 0.80 5.55
C VAL A 17 -5.49 2.06 6.39
N ASP A 18 -5.64 3.23 5.76
CA ASP A 18 -5.80 4.50 6.45
C ASP A 18 -7.05 4.49 7.35
N ARG A 19 -8.18 3.96 6.86
CA ARG A 19 -9.43 3.83 7.63
C ARG A 19 -9.30 2.97 8.89
N TYR A 20 -8.47 1.92 8.86
CA TYR A 20 -8.34 0.98 9.97
C TYR A 20 -7.03 1.13 10.75
N ALA A 21 -6.21 2.15 10.46
CA ALA A 21 -4.89 2.32 11.03
C ALA A 21 -4.94 2.37 12.57
N GLU A 22 -5.81 3.21 13.11
CA GLU A 22 -5.97 3.41 14.57
C GLU A 22 -6.52 2.16 15.25
N LYS A 23 -7.61 1.60 14.74
CA LYS A 23 -8.22 0.37 15.28
C LYS A 23 -7.24 -0.80 15.30
N ARG A 24 -6.43 -0.93 14.24
CA ARG A 24 -5.43 -1.99 14.15
C ARG A 24 -4.26 -1.74 15.10
N ALA A 25 -3.83 -0.49 15.30
CA ALA A 25 -2.79 -0.15 16.27
C ALA A 25 -3.24 -0.47 17.70
N ALA A 26 -4.46 -0.10 18.07
CA ALA A 26 -5.05 -0.41 19.37
C ALA A 26 -5.15 -1.92 19.63
N LEU A 27 -5.71 -2.68 18.69
CA LEU A 27 -5.82 -4.15 18.81
C LEU A 27 -4.46 -4.84 18.90
N LYS A 28 -3.46 -4.32 18.18
CA LYS A 28 -2.09 -4.85 18.23
C LYS A 28 -1.40 -4.55 19.56
N ALA A 29 -1.63 -3.38 20.13
CA ALA A 29 -1.12 -3.01 21.45
C ALA A 29 -1.78 -3.83 22.56
N ALA A 30 -3.08 -4.13 22.42
CA ALA A 30 -3.83 -4.99 23.35
C ALA A 30 -3.48 -6.48 23.24
N GLY A 31 -2.76 -6.92 22.21
CA GLY A 31 -2.42 -8.33 22.00
C GLY A 31 -3.61 -9.22 21.60
N ASP A 32 -4.73 -8.63 21.17
CA ASP A 32 -5.93 -9.36 20.75
C ASP A 32 -5.79 -9.81 19.28
N TYR A 33 -5.27 -11.02 19.09
CA TYR A 33 -5.06 -11.62 17.77
C TYR A 33 -6.37 -12.09 17.10
N GLU A 34 -7.42 -12.37 17.87
CA GLU A 34 -8.73 -12.73 17.31
C GLU A 34 -9.42 -11.49 16.71
N GLY A 35 -9.43 -10.38 17.44
CA GLY A 35 -9.92 -9.09 16.96
C GLY A 35 -9.13 -8.60 15.73
N LEU A 36 -7.82 -8.83 15.71
CA LEU A 36 -6.96 -8.51 14.56
C LEU A 36 -7.32 -9.34 13.31
N SER A 37 -7.69 -10.60 13.50
CA SER A 37 -8.05 -11.53 12.42
C SER A 37 -9.43 -11.25 11.82
N LYS A 38 -10.34 -10.67 12.61
CA LYS A 38 -11.67 -10.22 12.14
C LYS A 38 -11.62 -8.98 11.24
N LEU A 39 -10.50 -8.26 11.19
CA LEU A 39 -10.35 -7.10 10.31
C LEU A 39 -10.26 -7.51 8.82
N PRO A 40 -10.67 -6.63 7.89
CA PRO A 40 -10.50 -6.88 6.47
C PRO A 40 -9.04 -7.16 6.12
N ARG A 41 -8.79 -8.20 5.32
CA ARG A 41 -7.42 -8.63 4.95
C ARG A 41 -6.56 -7.53 4.30
N ASN A 42 -7.18 -6.55 3.64
CA ASN A 42 -6.51 -5.40 3.03
C ASN A 42 -6.26 -4.23 3.99
N ALA A 43 -6.73 -4.29 5.24
CA ALA A 43 -6.43 -3.31 6.28
C ALA A 43 -5.00 -3.43 6.83
N SER A 44 -4.29 -4.51 6.48
CA SER A 44 -2.89 -4.67 6.87
C SER A 44 -1.97 -3.80 6.00
N PRO A 45 -1.13 -2.93 6.59
CA PRO A 45 -0.16 -2.13 5.84
C PRO A 45 0.90 -2.98 5.13
N THR A 46 1.10 -4.23 5.56
CA THR A 46 2.03 -5.18 4.91
C THR A 46 1.61 -5.56 3.48
N ARG A 47 0.39 -5.20 3.06
CA ARG A 47 -0.17 -5.51 1.74
C ARG A 47 -0.02 -4.37 0.74
N LEU A 48 0.50 -3.23 1.19
CA LEU A 48 0.82 -2.11 0.34
C LEU A 48 2.09 -2.39 -0.46
N HIS A 49 2.07 -2.05 -1.74
CA HIS A 49 3.21 -2.16 -2.64
C HIS A 49 3.54 -0.79 -3.25
N ASN A 50 4.80 -0.40 -3.13
CA ASN A 50 5.31 0.81 -3.77
C ASN A 50 5.20 0.68 -5.29
N ARG A 51 4.61 1.70 -5.92
CA ARG A 51 4.49 1.82 -7.38
C ARG A 51 5.03 3.17 -7.82
N CYS A 52 5.60 3.20 -9.02
CA CYS A 52 5.97 4.46 -9.67
C CYS A 52 4.72 5.33 -9.85
N ARG A 53 4.79 6.60 -9.45
CA ARG A 53 3.68 7.56 -9.53
C ARG A 53 3.24 7.85 -10.97
N VAL A 54 4.18 7.83 -11.91
CA VAL A 54 3.92 8.13 -13.33
C VAL A 54 3.43 6.89 -14.08
N THR A 55 4.17 5.78 -14.01
CA THR A 55 3.93 4.60 -14.86
C THR A 55 3.19 3.46 -14.18
N GLY A 56 3.05 3.51 -12.84
CA GLY A 56 2.48 2.44 -12.03
C GLY A 56 3.35 1.19 -11.89
N ARG A 57 4.61 1.22 -12.38
CA ARG A 57 5.54 0.08 -12.32
C ARG A 57 5.79 -0.33 -10.86
N PRO A 58 5.62 -1.61 -10.49
CA PRO A 58 5.79 -2.07 -9.11
C PRO A 58 7.26 -2.33 -8.72
N HIS A 59 8.18 -2.45 -9.69
CA HIS A 59 9.58 -2.78 -9.44
C HIS A 59 10.51 -1.59 -9.62
N SER A 60 11.62 -1.62 -8.88
CA SER A 60 12.71 -0.64 -8.93
C SER A 60 12.18 0.79 -8.74
N VAL A 61 11.40 1.00 -7.69
CA VAL A 61 10.85 2.30 -7.31
C VAL A 61 11.72 2.89 -6.20
N TYR A 62 12.30 4.06 -6.44
CA TYR A 62 13.06 4.78 -5.42
C TYR A 62 12.08 5.39 -4.42
N ARG A 63 12.19 5.04 -3.13
CA ARG A 63 11.28 5.53 -2.08
C ARG A 63 11.31 7.05 -1.92
N LYS A 64 12.48 7.67 -2.05
CA LYS A 64 12.66 9.13 -1.92
C LYS A 64 11.87 9.90 -2.98
N PHE A 65 11.84 9.40 -4.22
CA PHE A 65 11.24 10.10 -5.36
C PHE A 65 9.86 9.55 -5.74
N GLY A 66 9.54 8.33 -5.35
CA GLY A 66 8.30 7.64 -5.78
C GLY A 66 8.29 7.29 -7.27
N LEU A 67 9.46 7.28 -7.92
CA LEU A 67 9.61 7.04 -9.36
C LEU A 67 10.35 5.73 -9.61
N SER A 68 10.03 5.11 -10.75
CA SER A 68 10.78 3.95 -11.25
C SER A 68 12.12 4.40 -11.83
N ARG A 69 13.10 3.49 -11.86
CA ARG A 69 14.42 3.74 -12.49
C ARG A 69 14.39 4.32 -13.92
N ILE A 70 13.32 4.06 -14.67
CA ILE A 70 13.17 4.50 -16.06
C ILE A 70 12.68 5.96 -16.07
N ALA A 71 11.54 6.22 -15.40
CA ALA A 71 10.99 7.56 -15.28
C ALA A 71 11.96 8.52 -14.57
N PHE A 72 12.75 8.01 -13.63
CA PHE A 72 13.78 8.79 -12.95
C PHE A 72 14.97 9.16 -13.85
N ARG A 73 15.24 8.39 -14.91
CA ARG A 73 16.34 8.67 -15.85
C ARG A 73 15.89 9.63 -16.97
N GLU A 74 14.62 9.61 -17.30
CA GLU A 74 14.01 10.49 -18.31
C GLU A 74 13.73 11.90 -17.79
N LEU A 75 13.68 12.06 -16.47
CA LEU A 75 13.52 13.32 -15.74
C LEU A 75 14.87 13.84 -15.26
#